data_AF-A0A2P5CBZ9-F1
#
_entry.id   AF-A0A2P5CBZ9-F1
#
_cell.length_a   1.000
_cell.length_b   1.000
_cell.length_c   1.000
_cell.angle_alpha   90.00
_cell.angle_beta   90.00
_cell.angle_gamma   90.00
#
_symmetry.space_group_name_H-M   'P 1'
#
loop_
_entity.id
_entity.type
_entity.pdbx_description
1 polymer ?
#
loop_
_entity_poly.entity_id
_entity_poly.type
_entity_poly.pdbx_seq_one_letter_code
_entity_poly.pdbx_strand_id
1 'polypeptide(L)'
;MGGKGSVLDGEFMHLRCCAHIIKLIVSGGLKDLNQSISVINAVRYIWSSPARLVKFKACFEKEKIDYKGLLVLDMPTRWNSTYMILDVAIKLRPLRGIRKMMINT
;
A
#
# COMPACT_ATOMS: atom_id res chain seq x y z
N MET A 1 40.84 22.38 21.40
CA MET A 1 39.78 22.93 22.26
C MET A 1 39.10 24.03 21.45
N GLY A 2 37.85 23.99 20.99
CA GLY A 2 36.64 23.31 21.43
C GLY A 2 35.49 24.24 21.02
N GLY A 3 35.21 24.32 19.71
CA GLY A 3 34.13 25.15 19.17
C GLY A 3 32.81 24.43 19.37
N LYS A 4 31.98 24.96 20.27
CA LYS A 4 30.72 24.40 20.76
C LYS A 4 29.73 24.13 19.61
N GLY A 5 29.73 22.89 19.13
CA GLY A 5 28.71 22.36 18.24
C GLY A 5 27.45 22.01 19.02
N SER A 6 26.30 22.40 18.46
CA SER A 6 24.93 22.00 18.80
C SER A 6 24.37 22.38 20.19
N VAL A 7 23.21 23.05 20.15
CA VAL A 7 22.30 23.22 21.29
C VAL A 7 21.87 21.83 21.78
N LEU A 8 22.11 21.53 23.06
CA LEU A 8 21.64 20.32 23.78
C LEU A 8 22.10 18.96 23.20
N ASP A 9 23.39 18.84 22.82
CA ASP A 9 24.05 17.56 22.50
C ASP A 9 23.29 16.60 21.54
N GLY A 10 22.42 17.15 20.68
CA GLY A 10 21.59 16.35 19.78
C GLY A 10 20.45 15.55 20.45
N GLU A 11 20.18 15.75 21.76
CA GLU A 11 19.21 14.97 22.56
C GLU A 11 17.77 14.99 22.01
N PHE A 12 17.43 15.93 21.12
CA PHE A 12 16.09 16.06 20.55
C PHE A 12 16.06 16.06 19.02
N MET A 13 17.11 15.60 18.32
CA MET A 13 17.12 15.49 16.85
C MET A 13 16.29 14.30 16.33
N HIS A 14 15.09 14.07 16.87
CA HIS A 14 14.06 13.28 16.20
C HIS A 14 13.26 14.17 15.23
N LEU A 15 13.95 14.81 14.28
CA LEU A 15 13.32 15.43 13.12
C LEU A 15 12.76 14.31 12.24
N ARG A 16 11.52 13.89 12.53
CA ARG A 16 10.81 12.97 11.64
C ARG A 16 10.63 13.70 10.31
N CYS A 17 11.18 13.14 9.24
CA CYS A 17 10.98 13.70 7.91
C CYS A 17 9.47 13.78 7.60
N CYS A 18 9.04 14.75 6.79
CA CYS A 18 7.63 14.90 6.43
C CYS A 18 7.04 13.60 5.86
N ALA A 19 7.83 12.82 5.13
CA ALA A 19 7.44 11.50 4.63
C ALA A 19 7.07 10.51 5.76
N HIS A 20 7.79 10.55 6.89
CA HIS A 20 7.50 9.75 8.07
C HIS A 20 6.22 10.23 8.77
N ILE A 21 6.01 11.55 8.89
CA ILE A 21 4.78 12.11 9.47
C ILE A 21 3.56 11.71 8.63
N ILE A 22 3.64 11.86 7.31
CA ILE A 22 2.60 11.43 6.37
C ILE A 22 2.33 9.93 6.52
N LYS A 23 3.38 9.10 6.64
CA LYS A 23 3.24 7.66 6.84
C LYS A 23 2.43 7.33 8.09
N LEU A 24 2.68 8.02 9.20
CA LEU A 24 1.95 7.82 10.46
C LEU A 24 0.48 8.23 10.34
N ILE A 25 0.18 9.37 9.73
CA ILE A 25 -1.19 9.86 9.53
C ILE A 25 -1.97 8.86 8.65
N VAL A 26 -1.40 8.47 7.51
CA VAL A 26 -2.04 7.52 6.58
C VAL A 26 -2.25 6.16 7.27
N SER A 27 -1.25 5.64 7.98
CA SER A 27 -1.40 4.38 8.71
C SER A 27 -2.40 4.47 9.87
N GLY A 28 -2.54 5.62 10.52
CA GLY A 28 -3.57 5.87 11.51
C GLY A 28 -4.97 5.83 10.88
N GLY A 29 -5.22 6.67 9.87
CA GLY A 29 -6.53 6.74 9.22
C GLY A 29 -6.94 5.44 8.53
N LEU A 30 -6.00 4.64 8.02
CA LEU A 30 -6.31 3.33 7.47
C LEU A 30 -6.79 2.33 8.51
N LYS A 31 -6.36 2.42 9.77
CA LYS A 31 -6.83 1.52 10.84
C LYS A 31 -8.31 1.71 11.13
N ASP A 32 -8.82 2.93 10.98
CA ASP A 32 -10.23 3.25 11.17
C ASP A 32 -11.08 2.82 9.96
N LEU A 33 -10.45 2.58 8.80
CA LEU A 33 -11.08 2.21 7.54
C LEU A 33 -10.90 0.70 7.24
N ASN A 34 -11.68 -0.14 7.93
CA ASN A 34 -11.61 -1.60 7.81
C ASN A 34 -11.64 -2.14 6.36
N GLN A 35 -12.42 -1.52 5.46
CA GLN A 35 -12.47 -1.92 4.05
C GLN A 35 -11.14 -1.67 3.33
N SER A 36 -10.47 -0.55 3.61
CA SER A 36 -9.17 -0.22 3.03
C SER A 36 -8.09 -1.20 3.48
N ILE A 37 -8.14 -1.65 4.73
CA ILE A 37 -7.21 -2.67 5.26
C ILE A 37 -7.41 -4.00 4.54
N SER A 38 -8.65 -4.44 4.35
CA SER A 38 -8.96 -5.68 3.65
C SER A 38 -8.39 -5.69 2.22
N VAL A 39 -8.55 -4.58 1.48
CA VAL A 39 -7.97 -4.42 0.14
C VAL A 39 -6.44 -4.53 0.17
N ILE A 40 -5.77 -3.85 1.09
CA ILE A 40 -4.30 -3.90 1.22
C ILE A 40 -3.84 -5.33 1.55
N ASN A 41 -4.56 -6.02 2.43
CA ASN A 41 -4.25 -7.41 2.79
C ASN A 41 -4.46 -8.37 1.61
N ALA A 42 -5.51 -8.18 0.81
CA ALA A 42 -5.73 -8.97 -0.40
C ALA A 42 -4.58 -8.78 -1.41
N VAL A 43 -4.10 -7.54 -1.59
CA VAL A 43 -2.92 -7.28 -2.43
C VAL A 43 -1.67 -7.97 -1.87
N ARG A 44 -1.40 -7.84 -0.57
CA ARG A 44 -0.29 -8.57 0.08
C ARG A 44 -0.41 -10.08 -0.11
N TYR A 45 -1.62 -10.63 -0.03
CA TYR A 45 -1.87 -12.04 -0.28
C TYR A 45 -1.52 -12.44 -1.72
N ILE A 46 -1.96 -11.68 -2.72
CA ILE A 46 -1.64 -11.93 -4.14
C ILE A 46 -0.12 -11.94 -4.36
N TRP A 47 0.59 -10.98 -3.77
CA TRP A 47 2.04 -10.83 -3.94
C TRP A 47 2.88 -11.82 -3.12
N SER A 48 2.31 -12.44 -2.09
CA SER A 48 3.06 -13.35 -1.21
C SER A 48 3.48 -14.68 -1.87
N SER A 49 3.02 -14.99 -3.09
CA SER A 49 3.53 -16.13 -3.87
C SER A 49 3.41 -15.89 -5.37
N PRO A 50 4.42 -16.29 -6.18
CA PRO A 50 4.32 -16.23 -7.64
C PRO A 50 3.10 -16.97 -8.20
N ALA A 51 2.72 -18.11 -7.62
CA ALA A 51 1.56 -18.89 -8.07
C ALA A 51 0.24 -18.13 -7.89
N ARG A 52 0.11 -17.35 -6.80
CA ARG A 52 -1.06 -16.50 -6.55
C ARG A 52 -1.13 -15.34 -7.54
N LEU A 53 0.02 -14.73 -7.82
CA LEU A 53 0.12 -13.67 -8.81
C LEU A 53 -0.25 -14.15 -10.23
N VAL A 54 0.17 -15.36 -10.62
CA VAL A 54 -0.21 -15.96 -11.91
C VAL A 54 -1.72 -16.19 -11.99
N LYS A 55 -2.34 -16.76 -10.93
CA LYS A 55 -3.80 -16.93 -10.88
C LYS A 55 -4.55 -15.60 -10.99
N PHE A 56 -4.03 -14.56 -10.33
CA PHE A 56 -4.62 -13.23 -10.39
C PHE A 56 -4.50 -12.62 -11.81
N LYS A 57 -3.36 -12.76 -12.48
CA LYS A 57 -3.19 -12.35 -13.89
C LYS A 57 -4.17 -13.04 -14.83
N ALA A 58 -4.37 -14.35 -14.67
CA ALA A 58 -5.34 -15.11 -15.47
C ALA A 58 -6.79 -14.61 -15.30
N CYS A 59 -7.13 -13.99 -14.16
CA CYS A 59 -8.45 -13.35 -14.00
C CYS A 59 -8.59 -12.10 -14.86
N PHE A 60 -7.56 -11.26 -14.98
CA PHE A 60 -7.58 -10.11 -15.88
C PHE A 60 -7.72 -10.52 -17.34
N GLU A 61 -7.03 -11.59 -17.74
CA GLU A 61 -7.14 -12.14 -19.10
C GLU A 61 -8.57 -12.61 -19.42
N LYS A 62 -9.22 -13.32 -18.47
CA LYS A 62 -10.63 -13.76 -18.61
C LYS A 62 -11.61 -12.61 -18.75
N GLU A 63 -11.40 -11.55 -17.97
CA GLU A 63 -12.24 -10.35 -17.98
C GLU A 63 -11.86 -9.38 -19.12
N LYS A 64 -10.85 -9.71 -19.95
CA LYS A 64 -10.33 -8.89 -21.06
C LYS A 64 -9.89 -7.48 -20.62
N ILE A 65 -9.30 -7.39 -19.43
CA ILE A 65 -8.79 -6.14 -18.88
C ILE A 65 -7.27 -6.10 -19.04
N ASP A 66 -6.75 -4.98 -19.53
CA ASP A 66 -5.29 -4.75 -19.48
C ASP A 66 -4.88 -4.50 -18.02
N TYR A 67 -4.01 -5.37 -17.50
CA TYR A 67 -3.51 -5.27 -16.13
C TYR A 67 -2.26 -4.39 -15.98
N LYS A 68 -1.71 -3.84 -17.08
CA LYS A 68 -0.59 -2.90 -17.03
C LYS A 68 -0.93 -1.70 -16.14
N GLY A 69 -0.13 -1.49 -15.10
CA GLY A 69 -0.33 -0.41 -14.11
C GLY A 69 -1.33 -0.72 -12.98
N LEU A 70 -2.06 -1.84 -13.06
CA LEU A 70 -2.98 -2.29 -11.99
C LEU A 70 -2.30 -3.22 -10.98
N LEU A 71 -1.15 -3.80 -11.32
CA LEU A 71 -0.34 -4.60 -10.39
C LEU A 71 0.61 -3.72 -9.60
N VAL A 72 0.12 -3.17 -8.48
CA VAL A 72 0.93 -2.39 -7.55
C VAL A 72 1.51 -3.31 -6.48
N LEU A 73 2.82 -3.27 -6.30
CA LEU A 73 3.49 -3.93 -5.18
C LEU A 73 3.25 -3.12 -3.90
N ASP A 74 2.78 -3.77 -2.84
CA ASP A 74 2.69 -3.14 -1.53
C ASP A 74 4.10 -2.92 -0.96
N MET A 75 4.46 -1.66 -0.74
CA MET A 75 5.65 -1.27 -0.01
C MET A 75 5.22 -0.47 1.22
N PRO A 76 4.97 -1.13 2.36
CA PRO A 76 4.43 -0.50 3.55
C PRO A 76 5.26 0.70 4.03
N THR A 77 6.56 0.77 3.76
CA THR A 77 7.41 1.91 4.14
C THR A 77 7.24 3.13 3.23
N ARG A 78 6.53 3.02 2.10
CA ARG A 78 6.27 4.10 1.13
C ARG A 78 4.76 4.34 0.99
N TRP A 79 4.28 5.46 1.51
CA TRP A 79 2.85 5.83 1.48
C TRP A 79 2.26 5.84 0.05
N ASN A 80 3.06 6.20 -0.96
CA ASN A 80 2.66 6.18 -2.37
C ASN A 80 2.12 4.81 -2.81
N SER A 81 2.70 3.71 -2.33
CA SER A 81 2.25 2.36 -2.70
C SER A 81 0.83 2.09 -2.19
N THR A 82 0.52 2.52 -0.96
CA THR A 82 -0.82 2.38 -0.38
C THR A 82 -1.85 3.19 -1.14
N TYR A 83 -1.52 4.42 -1.52
CA TYR A 83 -2.38 5.24 -2.37
C TYR A 83 -2.65 4.56 -3.72
N MET A 84 -1.61 4.08 -4.40
CA MET A 84 -1.74 3.40 -5.69
C MET A 84 -2.59 2.12 -5.60
N ILE A 85 -2.46 1.34 -4.52
CA ILE A 85 -3.31 0.16 -4.27
C ILE A 85 -4.78 0.54 -4.15
N LEU A 86 -5.10 1.60 -3.39
CA LEU A 86 -6.47 2.04 -3.20
C LEU A 86 -7.07 2.62 -4.49
N ASP A 87 -6.29 3.39 -5.25
CA ASP A 87 -6.69 3.93 -6.55
C ASP A 87 -7.03 2.81 -7.54
N VAL A 88 -6.18 1.79 -7.63
CA VAL A 88 -6.44 0.58 -8.42
C VAL A 88 -7.70 -0.13 -7.93
N ALA A 89 -7.86 -0.31 -6.61
CA ALA A 89 -9.04 -0.99 -6.06
C ALA A 89 -10.35 -0.26 -6.38
N ILE A 90 -10.34 1.08 -6.41
CA ILE A 90 -11.49 1.88 -6.84
C ILE A 90 -11.78 1.65 -8.33
N LYS A 91 -10.76 1.63 -9.19
CA LYS A 91 -10.90 1.34 -10.62
C LYS A 91 -11.41 -0.08 -10.91
N LEU A 92 -11.07 -1.04 -10.04
CA LEU A 92 -11.51 -2.44 -10.14
C LEU A 92 -12.86 -2.72 -9.47
N ARG A 93 -13.39 -1.79 -8.67
CA ARG A 93 -14.69 -1.91 -7.99
C ARG A 93 -15.86 -2.32 -8.90
N PRO A 94 -16.03 -1.78 -10.14
CA PRO A 94 -17.14 -2.16 -11.00
C PRO A 94 -17.00 -3.58 -11.61
N LEU A 95 -15.82 -4.20 -11.51
CA LEU A 95 -15.53 -5.49 -12.14
C LEU A 95 -15.89 -6.64 -11.20
N ARG A 96 -17.10 -7.20 -11.42
CA ARG A 96 -17.72 -8.21 -10.55
C ARG A 96 -16.87 -9.48 -10.38
N GLY A 97 -16.11 -9.90 -11.41
CA GLY A 97 -15.24 -11.07 -11.37
C GLY A 97 -14.04 -10.92 -10.42
N ILE A 98 -13.44 -9.73 -10.38
CA ILE A 98 -12.27 -9.43 -9.54
C ILE A 98 -12.67 -9.12 -8.09
N ARG A 99 -13.85 -8.52 -7.91
CA ARG A 99 -14.41 -8.16 -6.59
C ARG A 99 -14.52 -9.35 -5.64
N LYS A 100 -14.86 -10.56 -6.14
CA LYS A 100 -14.94 -11.77 -5.31
C LYS A 100 -13.59 -12.16 -4.69
N MET A 101 -12.48 -11.88 -5.37
CA MET A 101 -11.13 -12.23 -4.91
C MET A 101 -10.57 -11.21 -3.92
N MET A 102 -11.00 -9.95 -4.01
CA MET A 102 -10.55 -8.88 -3.10
C MET A 102 -11.33 -8.82 -1.78
N ILE A 103 -12.52 -9.44 -1.69
CA ILE A 103 -13.39 -9.40 -0.50
C ILE A 103 -13.42 -10.73 0.27
N ASN A 104 -13.20 -11.89 -0.40
CA ASN A 104 -13.23 -13.22 0.24
C ASN A 104 -11.82 -13.80 0.51
N THR A 105 -10.83 -12.96 0.76
CA THR A 105 -9.48 -13.36 1.18
C THR A 105 -9.07 -12.53 2.37
#